data_AF-A0A9P5VLF8-F1
#
_entry.id   AF-A0A9P5VLF8-F1
#
_cell.length_a   1.000
_cell.length_b   1.000
_cell.length_c   1.000
_cell.angle_alpha   90.00
_cell.angle_beta   90.00
_cell.angle_gamma   90.00
#
_symmetry.space_group_name_H-M   'P 1'
#
loop_
_entity.id
_entity.type
_entity.pdbx_description
1 polymer ?
#
loop_
_entity_poly.entity_id
_entity_poly.type
_entity_poly.pdbx_seq_one_letter_code
_entity_poly.pdbx_strand_id
1 'polypeptide(L)'
;MAAVDLNQDGIDDLAIGAPGHGAIDLTYTGSVFVYFGHSGTGLSMEPDVTIYLNKTTTTMTAGTKDRKDTLAGLGFSLRGMDLTGTGYRDLQVGIAKTA
;
A
#
# COMPACT_ATOMS: atom_id res chain seq x y z
N MET A 1 -8.04 -1.19 -5.16
CA MET A 1 -7.27 -0.36 -6.11
C MET A 1 -7.78 1.06 -6.06
N ALA A 2 -6.98 2.03 -6.49
CA ALA A 2 -7.39 3.43 -6.64
C ALA A 2 -6.80 3.97 -7.96
N ALA A 3 -7.59 4.74 -8.70
CA ALA A 3 -7.13 5.52 -9.85
C ALA A 3 -7.05 6.98 -9.43
N VAL A 4 -5.88 7.60 -9.63
CA VAL A 4 -5.58 8.94 -9.16
C VAL A 4 -4.29 9.42 -9.81
N ASP A 5 -4.28 10.62 -10.39
CA ASP A 5 -3.06 11.30 -10.82
C ASP A 5 -2.20 11.70 -9.60
N LEU A 6 -1.17 10.89 -9.30
CA LEU A 6 -0.28 11.04 -8.14
C LEU A 6 0.98 11.84 -8.50
N ASN A 7 1.41 11.79 -9.75
CA ASN A 7 2.62 12.47 -10.23
C ASN A 7 2.34 13.80 -10.96
N GLN A 8 1.08 14.14 -11.17
CA GLN A 8 0.55 15.39 -11.73
C GLN A 8 0.88 15.62 -13.21
N ASP A 9 0.92 14.55 -13.99
CA ASP A 9 1.12 14.66 -15.42
C ASP A 9 -0.19 14.86 -16.21
N GLY A 10 -1.34 14.86 -15.51
CA GLY A 10 -2.67 15.00 -16.09
C GLY A 10 -3.29 13.66 -16.53
N ILE A 11 -2.68 12.53 -16.19
CA ILE A 11 -3.15 11.18 -16.47
C ILE A 11 -3.35 10.44 -15.15
N ASP A 12 -4.47 9.72 -15.01
CA ASP A 12 -4.69 8.95 -13.80
C ASP A 12 -3.69 7.79 -13.69
N ASP A 13 -3.00 7.71 -12.55
CA ASP A 13 -2.16 6.59 -12.17
C ASP A 13 -2.98 5.48 -11.49
N LEU A 14 -2.42 4.27 -11.42
CA LEU A 14 -3.07 3.13 -10.77
C LEU A 14 -2.28 2.64 -9.55
N ALA A 15 -2.92 2.72 -8.39
CA ALA A 15 -2.45 2.07 -7.16
C ALA A 15 -3.18 0.73 -6.93
N ILE A 16 -2.42 -0.35 -6.78
CA ILE A 16 -2.92 -1.71 -6.55
C ILE A 16 -2.43 -2.21 -5.20
N GLY A 17 -3.38 -2.55 -4.33
CA GLY A 17 -3.09 -3.18 -3.05
C GLY A 17 -2.87 -4.67 -3.23
N ALA A 18 -1.78 -5.17 -2.68
CA ALA A 18 -1.43 -6.58 -2.66
C ALA A 18 -1.25 -7.02 -1.20
N PRO A 19 -2.34 -7.10 -0.40
CA PRO A 19 -2.24 -7.42 1.03
C PRO A 19 -1.62 -8.80 1.29
N GLY A 20 -1.68 -9.73 0.33
CA GLY A 20 -1.05 -11.04 0.44
C GLY A 20 0.45 -11.10 0.08
N HIS A 21 1.05 -10.00 -0.40
CA HIS A 21 2.45 -10.00 -0.84
C HIS A 21 3.42 -10.20 0.33
N GLY A 22 4.49 -10.98 0.12
CA GLY A 22 5.48 -11.30 1.15
C GLY A 22 4.94 -12.16 2.30
N ALA A 23 3.95 -13.02 2.02
CA ALA A 23 3.37 -13.91 3.02
C ALA A 23 4.32 -15.05 3.42
N ILE A 24 4.52 -15.24 4.73
CA ILE A 24 5.28 -16.35 5.32
C ILE A 24 4.49 -16.86 6.52
N ASP A 25 4.20 -18.16 6.60
CA ASP A 25 3.49 -18.80 7.72
C ASP A 25 2.22 -18.04 8.19
N LEU A 26 1.34 -17.69 7.23
CA LEU A 26 0.11 -16.91 7.44
C LEU A 26 0.32 -15.48 7.98
N THR A 27 1.56 -15.01 8.01
CA THR A 27 1.89 -13.61 8.27
C THR A 27 1.97 -12.87 6.95
N TYR A 28 1.04 -11.94 6.73
CA TYR A 28 0.92 -11.19 5.49
C TYR A 28 1.50 -9.78 5.66
N THR A 29 2.66 -9.48 5.09
CA THR A 29 3.22 -8.11 5.17
C THR A 29 2.38 -7.16 4.32
N GLY A 30 2.09 -7.57 3.09
CA GLY A 30 1.38 -6.77 2.10
C GLY A 30 2.27 -5.70 1.45
N SER A 31 1.80 -5.18 0.32
CA SER A 31 2.46 -4.10 -0.42
C SER A 31 1.42 -3.32 -1.23
N VAL A 32 1.79 -2.13 -1.69
CA VAL A 32 1.05 -1.39 -2.72
C VAL A 32 1.98 -1.13 -3.88
N PHE A 33 1.52 -1.45 -5.08
CA PHE A 33 2.22 -1.17 -6.33
C PHE A 33 1.55 0.01 -7.03
N VAL A 34 2.34 0.99 -7.46
CA VAL A 34 1.86 2.15 -8.22
C VAL A 34 2.43 2.07 -9.62
N TYR A 35 1.55 2.25 -10.60
CA TYR A 35 1.88 2.31 -12.01
C TYR A 35 1.46 3.68 -12.52
N PHE A 36 2.40 4.43 -13.09
CA PHE A 36 2.08 5.72 -13.67
C PHE A 36 1.37 5.56 -15.02
N GLY A 37 0.36 6.39 -15.22
CA GLY A 37 -0.36 6.47 -16.48
C GLY A 37 0.49 7.13 -17.55
N HIS A 38 0.44 6.62 -18.78
CA HIS A 38 1.17 7.20 -19.91
C HIS A 38 0.23 7.41 -21.10
N SER A 39 0.29 8.60 -21.69
CA SER A 39 -0.59 8.97 -22.82
C SER A 39 -0.35 8.05 -24.02
N GLY A 40 -1.41 7.43 -24.53
CA GLY A 40 -1.37 6.55 -25.69
C GLY A 40 -0.83 5.14 -25.44
N THR A 41 -0.13 4.89 -24.33
CA THR A 41 0.44 3.57 -24.01
C THR A 41 -0.17 2.90 -22.77
N GLY A 42 -0.81 3.65 -21.87
CA GLY A 42 -1.44 3.12 -20.67
C GLY A 42 -0.42 2.87 -19.55
N LEU A 43 -0.39 1.66 -19.00
CA LEU A 43 0.45 1.30 -17.87
C LEU A 43 1.68 0.48 -18.32
N SER A 44 2.79 0.66 -17.61
CA SER A 44 3.98 -0.20 -17.73
C SER A 44 3.72 -1.62 -17.21
N MET A 45 4.55 -2.58 -17.62
CA MET A 45 4.48 -3.96 -17.10
C MET A 45 5.01 -4.08 -15.66
N GLU A 46 5.85 -3.15 -15.24
CA GLU A 46 6.45 -3.10 -13.90
C GLU A 46 5.95 -1.85 -13.15
N PRO A 47 5.84 -1.92 -11.82
CA PRO A 47 5.43 -0.78 -11.02
C PRO A 47 6.56 0.26 -10.91
N ASP A 48 6.20 1.53 -11.06
CA ASP A 48 7.12 2.66 -10.90
C ASP A 48 7.48 2.90 -9.42
N VAL A 49 6.52 2.64 -8.52
CA VAL A 49 6.72 2.76 -7.06
C VAL A 49 6.16 1.54 -6.34
N THR A 50 6.93 1.00 -5.40
CA THR A 50 6.47 -0.04 -4.47
C THR A 50 6.48 0.50 -3.04
N ILE A 51 5.33 0.47 -2.39
CA ILE A 51 5.14 0.85 -0.99
C ILE A 51 5.03 -0.42 -0.16
N TYR A 52 5.93 -0.59 0.81
CA TYR A 52 5.97 -1.74 1.70
C TYR A 52 6.44 -1.33 3.10
N LEU A 53 6.18 -2.17 4.09
CA LEU A 53 6.67 -1.96 5.45
C LEU A 53 8.13 -2.41 5.56
N ASN A 54 9.03 -1.50 5.96
CA ASN A 54 10.45 -1.82 6.17
C ASN A 54 10.73 -2.49 7.54
N LYS A 55 9.69 -2.66 8.39
CA LYS A 55 9.84 -3.28 9.72
C LYS A 55 8.50 -3.83 10.21
N THR A 56 8.32 -5.15 10.16
CA THR A 56 7.33 -5.82 11.01
C THR A 56 7.88 -5.78 12.42
N THR A 57 7.41 -4.84 13.25
CA THR A 57 7.75 -4.81 14.69
C THR A 57 7.40 -6.16 15.30
N THR A 58 8.41 -6.99 15.45
CA THR A 58 8.30 -8.35 15.97
C THR A 58 9.32 -8.44 17.08
N THR A 59 9.09 -7.74 18.19
CA THR A 59 9.75 -8.11 19.44
C THR A 59 9.05 -9.37 19.93
N MET A 60 9.47 -10.54 19.43
CA MET A 60 9.15 -11.80 20.08
C MET A 60 10.02 -11.90 21.32
N THR A 61 9.56 -11.35 22.45
CA THR A 61 10.04 -11.83 23.75
C THR A 61 9.23 -13.07 24.06
N ALA A 62 9.84 -14.26 23.92
CA ALA A 62 9.19 -15.51 24.28
C ALA A 62 8.69 -15.42 25.74
N GLY A 63 7.38 -15.56 25.94
CA GLY A 63 6.78 -15.69 27.27
C GLY A 63 5.89 -14.53 27.75
N THR A 64 5.73 -13.42 27.00
CA THR A 64 4.77 -12.37 27.38
C THR A 64 3.42 -12.56 26.67
N LYS A 65 2.32 -12.52 27.45
CA LYS A 65 0.91 -12.61 26.99
C LYS A 65 0.41 -11.30 26.35
N ASP A 66 1.31 -10.46 25.85
CA ASP A 66 0.91 -9.19 25.24
C ASP A 66 0.37 -9.48 23.84
N ARG A 67 -0.94 -9.23 23.65
CA ARG A 67 -1.59 -9.35 22.34
C ARG A 67 -0.80 -8.51 21.35
N LYS A 68 -0.22 -9.22 20.39
CA LYS A 68 0.76 -8.73 19.45
C LYS A 68 -0.01 -7.98 18.37
N ASP A 69 -0.10 -6.67 18.49
CA ASP A 69 -0.62 -5.73 17.49
C ASP A 69 0.23 -5.80 16.20
N THR A 70 0.22 -6.94 15.52
CA THR A 70 0.94 -7.14 14.27
C THR A 70 0.10 -6.48 13.19
N LEU A 71 0.67 -5.45 12.56
CA LEU A 71 0.08 -4.91 11.35
C LEU A 71 0.31 -5.92 10.23
N ALA A 72 -0.75 -6.30 9.53
CA ALA A 72 -0.72 -7.25 8.43
C ALA A 72 -1.58 -6.76 7.26
N GLY A 73 -1.18 -7.12 6.05
CA GLY A 73 -1.93 -6.86 4.84
C GLY A 73 -1.95 -5.40 4.44
N LEU A 74 -0.78 -4.74 4.37
CA LEU A 74 -0.68 -3.40 3.78
C LEU A 74 -1.35 -3.40 2.39
N GLY A 75 -2.18 -2.39 2.12
CA GLY A 75 -2.93 -2.30 0.87
C GLY A 75 -4.28 -3.01 0.90
N PHE A 76 -4.81 -3.37 2.07
CA PHE A 76 -6.15 -3.97 2.19
C PHE A 76 -7.26 -3.05 1.67
N SER A 77 -7.10 -1.74 1.82
CA SER A 77 -7.95 -0.73 1.20
C SER A 77 -7.12 0.41 0.62
N LEU A 78 -7.62 1.04 -0.44
CA LEU A 78 -6.97 2.16 -1.12
C LEU A 78 -8.01 3.23 -1.47
N ARG A 79 -7.61 4.50 -1.40
CA ARG A 79 -8.43 5.64 -1.85
C ARG A 79 -7.55 6.81 -2.28
N GLY A 80 -7.79 7.38 -3.45
CA GLY A 80 -7.17 8.61 -3.91
C GLY A 80 -8.04 9.83 -3.58
N MET A 81 -7.47 10.88 -2.99
CA MET A 81 -8.21 12.06 -2.53
C MET A 81 -7.26 13.21 -2.19
N ASP A 82 -7.68 14.46 -2.40
CA ASP A 82 -6.92 15.63 -1.91
C ASP A 82 -7.29 15.87 -0.44
N LEU A 83 -6.45 15.40 0.48
CA LEU A 83 -6.65 15.56 1.93
C LEU A 83 -6.17 16.92 2.44
N THR A 84 -5.34 17.60 1.65
CA THR A 84 -4.69 18.85 2.06
C THR A 84 -5.36 20.09 1.48
N GLY A 85 -6.28 19.92 0.52
CA GLY A 85 -6.95 21.01 -0.19
C GLY A 85 -6.04 21.75 -1.17
N THR A 86 -4.93 21.12 -1.57
CA THR A 86 -3.90 21.76 -2.41
C THR A 86 -4.15 21.54 -3.91
N GLY A 87 -5.11 20.70 -4.27
CA GLY A 87 -5.31 20.19 -5.62
C GLY A 87 -4.44 18.97 -5.95
N TYR A 88 -3.43 18.66 -5.13
CA TYR A 88 -2.63 17.46 -5.24
C TYR A 88 -3.34 16.29 -4.58
N ARG A 89 -3.42 15.17 -5.28
CA ARG A 89 -4.16 14.01 -4.79
C ARG A 89 -3.24 13.12 -3.96
N ASP A 90 -3.67 12.81 -2.76
CA ASP A 90 -3.03 11.88 -1.84
C ASP A 90 -3.55 10.46 -2.04
N LEU A 91 -2.75 9.47 -1.64
CA LEU A 91 -3.15 8.07 -1.58
C LEU A 91 -3.31 7.62 -0.12
N GLN A 92 -4.53 7.31 0.29
CA GLN A 92 -4.82 6.63 1.55
C GLN A 92 -4.60 5.12 1.39
N VAL A 93 -3.79 4.53 2.27
CA VAL A 93 -3.50 3.09 2.29
C VAL A 93 -3.94 2.48 3.62
N GLY A 94 -4.86 1.52 3.56
CA GLY A 94 -5.29 0.74 4.71
C GLY A 94 -4.37 -0.43 5.01
N ILE A 95 -4.25 -0.76 6.29
CA ILE A 95 -3.57 -1.94 6.81
C ILE A 95 -4.43 -2.57 7.91
N ALA A 96 -4.48 -3.90 7.97
CA ALA A 96 -5.22 -4.58 9.02
C ALA A 96 -4.36 -4.70 10.29
N LYS A 97 -5.01 -4.57 11.44
CA LYS A 97 -4.43 -4.90 12.74
C LYS A 97 -4.87 -6.32 13.08
N THR A 98 -3.94 -7.25 13.28
CA THR A 98 -4.27 -8.59 13.76
C THR A 98 -4.35 -8.58 15.29
N ALA A 99 -5.35 -9.28 15.84
CA ALA A 99 -5.66 -9.35 17.27
C ALA A 99 -4.77 -10.32 18.07
#